data_AF-A0A1G2RUA6-F1
#
_entry.id   AF-A0A1G2RUA6-F1
#
_cell.length_a   1.000
_cell.length_b   1.000
_cell.length_c   1.000
_cell.angle_alpha   90.00
_cell.angle_beta   90.00
_cell.angle_gamma   90.00
#
_symmetry.space_group_name_H-M   'P 1'
#
loop_
_entity.id
_entity.type
_entity.pdbx_description
1 polymer ?
#
loop_
_entity_poly.entity_id
_entity_poly.type
_entity_poly.pdbx_seq_one_letter_code
_entity_poly.pdbx_strand_id
1 'polypeptide(L)'
;MALMSLGINSGNGTSINYIKEILDGFDGTQFGDANLVNDDVFALLVLFKAGFRADARVTKNIAFILSKQESDGSFAGSEDMTAAAIQTLSLFQGERDDINGAIGRAKQYLKLRQEQGGGFENAYTASWVLQAISALKEVPQDWAKDEKTPLGVLAGFQREDGSVGADDETVENRIWATAYAIPAALGKPWGDVLTSFDIPAVVEEKATAVEAIKPVEEELTAPKAATAEYERLSTQITQLRSEVAELKNSIETQVPQQESVVKPKNLVASLAYTAIVQPIVSAFTLIWKLIQK
;
A
#
# COMPACT_ATOMS: atom_id res chain seq x y z
N MET A 1 -3.01 -1.69 -10.97
CA MET A 1 -2.94 -3.03 -11.58
C MET A 1 -3.63 -3.08 -12.93
N ALA A 2 -4.95 -2.83 -13.04
CA ALA A 2 -5.69 -2.92 -14.32
C ALA A 2 -5.05 -2.20 -15.52
N LEU A 3 -4.61 -0.94 -15.36
CA LEU A 3 -3.92 -0.20 -16.42
C LEU A 3 -2.65 -0.92 -16.92
N MET A 4 -1.82 -1.42 -16.00
CA MET A 4 -0.60 -2.15 -16.35
C MET A 4 -0.89 -3.50 -17.01
N SER A 5 -1.98 -4.17 -16.65
CA SER A 5 -2.44 -5.38 -17.36
C SER A 5 -2.85 -5.10 -18.80
N LEU A 6 -3.27 -3.87 -19.11
CA LEU A 6 -3.61 -3.40 -20.46
C LEU A 6 -2.41 -2.77 -21.20
N GLY A 7 -1.21 -2.79 -20.61
CA GLY A 7 -0.03 -2.14 -21.19
C GLY A 7 -0.06 -0.60 -21.12
N ILE A 8 -0.94 -0.03 -20.30
CA ILE A 8 -1.04 1.42 -20.08
C ILE A 8 -0.18 1.80 -18.88
N ASN A 9 0.73 2.75 -19.06
CA ASN A 9 1.60 3.25 -17.99
C ASN A 9 0.75 3.99 -16.94
N SER A 10 0.76 3.51 -15.69
CA SER A 10 -0.03 4.11 -14.60
C SER A 10 0.43 5.52 -14.17
N GLY A 11 1.64 5.95 -14.56
CA GLY A 11 2.19 7.26 -14.20
C GLY A 11 1.94 8.35 -15.23
N ASN A 12 1.85 8.00 -16.51
CA ASN A 12 1.70 8.98 -17.61
C ASN A 12 0.82 8.53 -18.79
N GLY A 13 0.26 7.32 -18.75
CA GLY A 13 -0.61 6.77 -19.80
C GLY A 13 -2.07 7.23 -19.70
N THR A 14 -2.42 8.01 -18.68
CA THR A 14 -3.74 8.61 -18.49
C THR A 14 -3.60 10.06 -18.00
N SER A 15 -4.70 10.80 -17.88
CA SER A 15 -4.70 12.14 -17.29
C SER A 15 -4.40 12.17 -15.79
N ILE A 16 -4.41 11.01 -15.11
CA ILE A 16 -4.12 10.88 -13.68
C ILE A 16 -2.81 10.11 -13.52
N ASN A 17 -1.90 10.65 -12.70
CA ASN A 17 -0.68 9.96 -12.31
C ASN A 17 -0.94 9.09 -11.08
N TYR A 18 -1.45 7.88 -11.29
CA TYR A 18 -1.78 6.96 -10.21
C TYR A 18 -0.56 6.49 -9.42
N ILE A 19 0.63 6.49 -10.03
CA ILE A 19 1.86 6.20 -9.30
C ILE A 19 2.14 7.29 -8.26
N LYS A 20 1.97 8.56 -8.62
CA LYS A 20 2.09 9.67 -7.67
C LYS A 20 1.07 9.54 -6.52
N GLU A 21 -0.19 9.19 -6.81
CA GLU A 21 -1.20 8.98 -5.76
C GLU A 21 -0.80 7.89 -4.77
N ILE A 22 -0.27 6.75 -5.26
CA ILE A 22 0.26 5.69 -4.39
C ILE A 22 1.42 6.23 -3.54
N LEU A 23 2.37 6.92 -4.18
CA LEU A 23 3.56 7.46 -3.52
C LEU A 23 3.25 8.53 -2.46
N ASP A 24 2.22 9.35 -2.68
CA ASP A 24 1.74 10.38 -1.75
C ASP A 24 0.98 9.77 -0.57
N GLY A 25 0.41 8.57 -0.74
CA GLY A 25 -0.23 7.80 0.33
C GLY A 25 0.73 7.16 1.34
N PHE A 26 2.04 7.38 1.20
CA PHE A 26 3.02 6.87 2.15
C PHE A 26 3.08 7.74 3.42
N ASP A 27 2.76 7.15 4.57
CA ASP A 27 2.71 7.88 5.86
C ASP A 27 4.08 8.04 6.55
N GLY A 28 5.15 7.53 5.91
CA GLY A 28 6.50 7.45 6.47
C GLY A 28 6.90 6.03 6.89
N THR A 29 5.92 5.14 7.04
CA THR A 29 6.06 3.73 7.45
C THR A 29 5.41 2.78 6.44
N GLN A 30 4.17 3.05 6.04
CA GLN A 30 3.32 2.17 5.23
C GLN A 30 2.50 2.98 4.20
N PHE A 31 1.78 2.28 3.32
CA PHE A 31 0.82 2.85 2.36
C PHE A 31 -0.63 2.54 2.77
N GLY A 32 -1.53 3.50 2.56
CA GLY A 32 -2.97 3.26 2.66
C GLY A 32 -3.49 3.21 4.11
N ASP A 33 -4.45 2.32 4.38
CA ASP A 33 -5.06 2.17 5.71
C ASP A 33 -4.11 1.49 6.69
N ALA A 34 -3.87 2.15 7.83
CA ALA A 34 -2.94 1.68 8.85
C ALA A 34 -3.27 0.30 9.48
N ASN A 35 -4.49 -0.19 9.26
CA ASN A 35 -4.96 -1.48 9.77
C ASN A 35 -4.84 -2.61 8.74
N LEU A 36 -4.48 -2.31 7.49
CA LEU A 36 -4.51 -3.26 6.38
C LEU A 36 -3.13 -3.38 5.72
N VAL A 37 -2.44 -4.50 5.98
CA VAL A 37 -1.23 -4.87 5.21
C VAL A 37 -1.50 -5.09 3.72
N ASN A 38 -2.78 -5.19 3.34
CA ASN A 38 -3.24 -5.35 1.96
C ASN A 38 -2.76 -4.20 1.05
N ASP A 39 -2.92 -2.95 1.51
CA ASP A 39 -2.57 -1.77 0.71
C ASP A 39 -1.07 -1.74 0.41
N ASP A 40 -0.24 -2.04 1.41
CA ASP A 40 1.21 -2.16 1.29
C ASP A 40 1.64 -3.24 0.31
N VAL A 41 1.04 -4.43 0.36
CA VAL A 41 1.36 -5.56 -0.52
C VAL A 41 1.06 -5.21 -1.98
N PHE A 42 -0.09 -4.58 -2.26
CA PHE A 42 -0.43 -4.20 -3.64
C PHE A 42 0.28 -2.94 -4.12
N ALA A 43 0.55 -1.97 -3.24
CA ALA A 43 1.38 -0.81 -3.55
C ALA A 43 2.78 -1.26 -3.96
N LEU A 44 3.40 -2.17 -3.20
CA LEU A 44 4.73 -2.69 -3.49
C LEU A 44 4.80 -3.39 -4.86
N LEU A 45 3.81 -4.22 -5.18
CA LEU A 45 3.70 -4.87 -6.49
C LEU A 45 3.62 -3.85 -7.63
N VAL A 46 2.76 -2.83 -7.50
CA VAL A 46 2.60 -1.79 -8.53
C VAL A 46 3.86 -0.94 -8.67
N LEU A 47 4.48 -0.53 -7.56
CA LEU A 47 5.70 0.29 -7.56
C LEU A 47 6.89 -0.46 -8.17
N PHE A 48 7.03 -1.76 -7.90
CA PHE A 48 8.04 -2.59 -8.56
C PHE A 48 7.88 -2.56 -10.08
N LYS A 49 6.64 -2.70 -10.57
CA LYS A 49 6.32 -2.69 -12.00
C LYS A 49 6.39 -1.30 -12.62
N ALA A 50 6.35 -0.23 -11.82
CA ALA A 50 6.55 1.15 -12.26
C ALA A 50 8.02 1.60 -12.19
N GLY A 51 8.96 0.72 -11.88
CA GLY A 51 10.39 1.01 -11.89
C GLY A 51 10.95 1.58 -10.57
N PHE A 52 10.16 1.66 -9.50
CA PHE A 52 10.55 2.28 -8.22
C PHE A 52 11.35 1.37 -7.29
N ARG A 53 12.06 0.36 -7.81
CA ARG A 53 12.76 -0.66 -7.00
C ARG A 53 13.75 -0.07 -6.00
N ALA A 54 14.45 0.99 -6.39
CA ALA A 54 15.45 1.66 -5.55
C ALA A 54 14.87 2.80 -4.67
N ASP A 55 13.55 3.00 -4.68
CA ASP A 55 12.92 4.06 -3.90
C ASP A 55 12.96 3.74 -2.39
N ALA A 56 13.33 4.72 -1.56
CA ALA A 56 13.42 4.54 -0.12
C ALA A 56 12.08 4.10 0.52
N ARG A 57 10.95 4.48 -0.07
CA ARG A 57 9.61 4.07 0.39
C ARG A 57 9.35 2.60 0.12
N VAL A 58 9.88 2.05 -0.96
CA VAL A 58 9.80 0.60 -1.26
C VAL A 58 10.57 -0.20 -0.20
N THR A 59 11.78 0.20 0.14
CA THR A 59 12.57 -0.47 1.21
C THR A 59 11.85 -0.44 2.57
N LYS A 60 11.25 0.70 2.92
CA LYS A 60 10.48 0.85 4.16
C LYS A 60 9.21 0.01 4.15
N ASN A 61 8.48 0.01 3.04
CA ASN A 61 7.27 -0.80 2.88
C ASN A 61 7.59 -2.30 2.97
N ILE A 62 8.67 -2.78 2.35
CA ILE A 62 9.13 -4.17 2.54
C ILE A 62 9.33 -4.47 4.03
N ALA A 63 10.02 -3.60 4.77
CA ALA A 63 10.23 -3.79 6.20
C ALA A 63 8.89 -3.81 6.99
N PHE A 64 7.95 -2.95 6.62
CA PHE A 64 6.61 -2.94 7.20
C PHE A 64 5.86 -4.25 6.93
N ILE A 65 5.78 -4.70 5.67
CA ILE A 65 5.14 -5.96 5.30
C ILE A 65 5.76 -7.11 6.12
N LEU A 66 7.09 -7.24 6.12
CA LEU A 66 7.78 -8.29 6.88
C LEU A 66 7.44 -8.25 8.38
N SER A 67 7.25 -7.07 8.96
CA SER A 67 6.85 -6.92 10.37
C SER A 67 5.43 -7.40 10.67
N LYS A 68 4.59 -7.52 9.64
CA LYS A 68 3.20 -8.00 9.74
C LYS A 68 3.06 -9.50 9.55
N GLN A 69 4.15 -10.22 9.26
CA GLN A 69 4.10 -11.67 9.23
C GLN A 69 3.86 -12.23 10.64
N GLU A 70 2.84 -13.06 10.77
CA GLU A 70 2.46 -13.69 12.04
C GLU A 70 3.39 -14.87 12.38
N SER A 71 3.30 -15.36 13.62
CA SER A 71 4.15 -16.44 14.11
C SER A 71 3.94 -17.78 13.40
N ASP A 72 2.75 -17.99 12.82
CA ASP A 72 2.42 -19.14 12.00
C ASP A 72 2.89 -19.00 10.54
N GLY A 73 3.48 -17.86 10.17
CA GLY A 73 3.97 -17.53 8.84
C GLY A 73 2.97 -16.82 7.94
N SER A 74 1.72 -16.64 8.38
CA SER A 74 0.68 -15.97 7.60
C SER A 74 0.86 -14.45 7.55
N PHE A 75 0.14 -13.83 6.63
CA PHE A 75 -0.13 -12.40 6.64
C PHE A 75 -1.64 -12.21 6.85
N ALA A 76 -2.01 -11.42 7.87
CA ALA A 76 -3.39 -11.16 8.26
C ALA A 76 -4.23 -12.43 8.54
N GLY A 77 -3.60 -13.51 9.01
CA GLY A 77 -4.24 -14.79 9.30
C GLY A 77 -4.95 -15.46 8.11
N SER A 78 -4.66 -15.04 6.88
CA SER A 78 -5.43 -15.36 5.67
C SER A 78 -4.57 -16.01 4.58
N GLU A 79 -5.07 -17.08 3.98
CA GLU A 79 -4.47 -17.74 2.80
C GLU A 79 -4.35 -16.78 1.61
N ASP A 80 -5.37 -15.99 1.32
CA ASP A 80 -5.40 -15.01 0.21
C ASP A 80 -4.29 -13.96 0.38
N MET A 81 -4.23 -13.35 1.57
CA MET A 81 -3.24 -12.31 1.85
C MET A 81 -1.84 -12.89 1.93
N THR A 82 -1.68 -14.10 2.46
CA THR A 82 -0.38 -14.78 2.49
C THR A 82 0.10 -15.09 1.07
N ALA A 83 -0.79 -15.55 0.19
CA ALA A 83 -0.48 -15.80 -1.20
C ALA A 83 -0.14 -14.51 -1.96
N ALA A 84 -0.88 -13.41 -1.75
CA ALA A 84 -0.56 -12.10 -2.32
C ALA A 84 0.81 -11.59 -1.84
N ALA A 85 1.12 -11.73 -0.54
CA ALA A 85 2.42 -11.37 0.01
C ALA A 85 3.56 -12.19 -0.59
N ILE A 86 3.39 -13.50 -0.79
CA ILE A 86 4.37 -14.34 -1.50
C ILE A 86 4.60 -13.83 -2.91
N GLN A 87 3.53 -13.57 -3.68
CA GLN A 87 3.66 -13.07 -5.05
C GLN A 87 4.46 -11.77 -5.11
N THR A 88 4.17 -10.83 -4.22
CA THR A 88 4.86 -9.53 -4.18
C THR A 88 6.30 -9.66 -3.69
N LEU A 89 6.54 -10.34 -2.57
CA LEU A 89 7.88 -10.47 -1.98
C LEU A 89 8.83 -11.26 -2.88
N SER A 90 8.32 -12.22 -3.66
CA SER A 90 9.12 -13.01 -4.61
C SER A 90 9.74 -12.15 -5.72
N LEU A 91 9.21 -10.95 -5.98
CA LEU A 91 9.80 -10.00 -6.94
C LEU A 91 11.14 -9.43 -6.46
N PHE A 92 11.41 -9.49 -5.16
CA PHE A 92 12.62 -9.02 -4.49
C PHE A 92 13.45 -10.20 -3.95
N GLN A 93 13.13 -11.42 -4.35
CA GLN A 93 13.84 -12.61 -3.90
C GLN A 93 15.31 -12.56 -4.32
N GLY A 94 16.21 -12.94 -3.43
CA GLY A 94 17.65 -12.91 -3.67
C GLY A 94 18.33 -11.57 -3.40
N GLU A 95 17.58 -10.51 -3.11
CA GLU A 95 18.15 -9.22 -2.68
C GLU A 95 18.47 -9.23 -1.17
N ARG A 96 17.68 -9.95 -0.36
CA ARG A 96 17.80 -9.98 1.11
C ARG A 96 17.36 -11.33 1.71
N ASP A 97 18.08 -11.78 2.74
CA ASP A 97 17.81 -13.07 3.41
C ASP A 97 16.52 -13.07 4.25
N ASP A 98 16.12 -11.92 4.81
CA ASP A 98 14.89 -11.79 5.58
C ASP A 98 13.64 -11.99 4.73
N ILE A 99 13.67 -11.53 3.47
CA ILE A 99 12.63 -11.80 2.47
C ILE A 99 12.54 -13.30 2.18
N ASN A 100 13.67 -13.97 1.93
CA ASN A 100 13.70 -15.42 1.66
C ASN A 100 13.12 -16.22 2.83
N GLY A 101 13.49 -15.86 4.07
CA GLY A 101 12.97 -16.49 5.27
C GLY A 101 11.46 -16.27 5.46
N ALA A 102 10.96 -15.07 5.19
CA ALA A 102 9.53 -14.78 5.26
C ALA A 102 8.72 -15.55 4.21
N ILE A 103 9.19 -15.59 2.96
CA ILE A 103 8.58 -16.37 1.88
C ILE A 103 8.51 -17.86 2.27
N GLY A 104 9.59 -18.42 2.84
CA GLY A 104 9.63 -19.80 3.29
C GLY A 104 8.56 -20.14 4.35
N ARG A 105 8.39 -19.26 5.35
CA ARG A 105 7.35 -19.42 6.38
C ARG A 105 5.94 -19.28 5.81
N ALA A 106 5.72 -18.31 4.93
CA ALA A 106 4.44 -18.09 4.26
C ALA A 106 4.05 -19.30 3.39
N LYS A 107 5.01 -19.87 2.66
CA LYS A 107 4.81 -21.12 1.92
C LYS A 107 4.40 -22.27 2.83
N GLN A 108 5.08 -22.42 3.98
CA GLN A 108 4.75 -23.47 4.95
C GLN A 108 3.34 -23.30 5.51
N TYR A 109 2.93 -22.07 5.83
CA TYR A 109 1.56 -21.76 6.24
C TYR A 109 0.55 -22.24 5.19
N LEU A 110 0.74 -21.88 3.92
CA LEU A 110 -0.18 -22.31 2.84
C LEU A 110 -0.20 -23.84 2.67
N LYS A 111 0.95 -24.52 2.80
CA LYS A 111 1.00 -26.00 2.79
C LYS A 111 0.19 -26.62 3.92
N LEU A 112 0.20 -26.01 5.10
CA LEU A 112 -0.56 -26.48 6.27
C LEU A 112 -2.06 -26.22 6.12
N ARG A 113 -2.44 -25.14 5.43
CA ARG A 113 -3.84 -24.78 5.14
C ARG A 113 -4.45 -25.55 3.99
N GLN A 114 -3.65 -26.21 3.15
CA GLN A 114 -4.15 -27.04 2.08
C GLN A 114 -5.04 -28.18 2.59
N GLU A 115 -6.28 -28.24 2.10
CA GLU A 115 -7.30 -29.16 2.56
C GLU A 115 -6.98 -30.62 2.21
N GLN A 116 -7.73 -31.56 2.81
CA GLN A 116 -7.73 -32.94 2.30
C GLN A 116 -8.27 -32.94 0.86
N GLY A 117 -7.69 -33.74 -0.04
CA GLY A 117 -8.04 -33.71 -1.46
C GLY A 117 -7.36 -32.61 -2.28
N GLY A 118 -6.36 -31.90 -1.73
CA GLY A 118 -5.44 -31.04 -2.49
C GLY A 118 -5.95 -29.65 -2.84
N GLY A 119 -7.15 -29.29 -2.39
CA GLY A 119 -7.77 -27.99 -2.60
C GLY A 119 -7.42 -26.93 -1.56
N PHE A 120 -8.05 -25.77 -1.75
CA PHE A 120 -8.18 -24.69 -0.79
C PHE A 120 -9.66 -24.31 -0.71
N GLU A 121 -10.02 -23.57 0.34
CA GLU A 121 -11.40 -23.28 0.76
C GLU A 121 -12.38 -22.99 -0.41
N ASN A 122 -11.95 -22.17 -1.37
CA ASN A 122 -12.78 -21.77 -2.50
C ASN A 122 -11.94 -21.43 -3.74
N ALA A 123 -12.62 -21.14 -4.85
CA ALA A 123 -11.97 -20.79 -6.11
C ALA A 123 -11.11 -19.51 -6.03
N TYR A 124 -11.45 -18.55 -5.18
CA TYR A 124 -10.67 -17.31 -5.00
C TYR A 124 -9.33 -17.64 -4.36
N THR A 125 -9.35 -18.31 -3.20
CA THR A 125 -8.15 -18.70 -2.46
C THR A 125 -7.28 -19.64 -3.26
N ALA A 126 -7.87 -20.67 -3.88
CA ALA A 126 -7.13 -21.58 -4.76
C ALA A 126 -6.41 -20.81 -5.89
N SER A 127 -7.06 -19.79 -6.46
CA SER A 127 -6.45 -18.95 -7.51
C SER A 127 -5.26 -18.16 -7.00
N TRP A 128 -5.40 -17.45 -5.87
CA TRP A 128 -4.29 -16.70 -5.28
C TRP A 128 -3.12 -17.60 -4.90
N VAL A 129 -3.40 -18.78 -4.32
CA VAL A 129 -2.35 -19.74 -3.95
C VAL A 129 -1.65 -20.32 -5.17
N LEU A 130 -2.36 -20.68 -6.25
CA LEU A 130 -1.75 -21.15 -7.50
C LEU A 130 -0.84 -20.09 -8.16
N GLN A 131 -1.23 -18.83 -8.07
CA GLN A 131 -0.38 -17.72 -8.49
C GLN A 131 0.86 -17.59 -7.58
N ALA A 132 0.73 -17.78 -6.26
CA ALA A 132 1.86 -17.80 -5.33
C ALA A 132 2.82 -18.98 -5.61
N ILE A 133 2.29 -20.18 -5.88
CA ILE A 133 3.08 -21.35 -6.34
C ILE A 133 3.92 -20.98 -7.57
N SER A 134 3.30 -20.30 -8.52
CA SER A 134 3.99 -19.88 -9.75
C SER A 134 5.04 -18.79 -9.47
N ALA A 135 4.79 -17.87 -8.53
CA ALA A 135 5.77 -16.87 -8.09
C ALA A 135 7.01 -17.51 -7.44
N LEU A 136 6.81 -18.59 -6.67
CA LEU A 136 7.86 -19.42 -6.09
C LEU A 136 8.65 -20.26 -7.11
N LYS A 137 8.26 -20.20 -8.40
CA LYS A 137 8.80 -21.04 -9.48
C LYS A 137 8.58 -22.55 -9.24
N GLU A 138 7.50 -22.89 -8.53
CA GLU A 138 7.01 -24.25 -8.32
C GLU A 138 5.87 -24.56 -9.27
N VAL A 139 5.47 -25.84 -9.33
CA VAL A 139 4.34 -26.29 -10.13
C VAL A 139 3.22 -26.89 -9.26
N PRO A 140 1.95 -26.86 -9.71
CA PRO A 140 0.83 -27.40 -8.93
C PRO A 140 0.99 -28.88 -8.53
N GLN A 141 1.76 -29.65 -9.29
CA GLN A 141 2.06 -31.06 -9.02
C GLN A 141 2.87 -31.24 -7.72
N ASP A 142 3.75 -30.30 -7.38
CA ASP A 142 4.51 -30.32 -6.11
C ASP A 142 3.62 -30.03 -4.90
N TRP A 143 2.37 -29.64 -5.17
CA TRP A 143 1.32 -29.38 -4.21
C TRP A 143 0.22 -30.44 -4.28
N ALA A 144 0.47 -31.60 -4.88
CA ALA A 144 -0.50 -32.67 -4.87
C ALA A 144 -0.74 -33.23 -3.45
N LYS A 145 -2.01 -33.51 -3.14
CA LYS A 145 -2.44 -34.24 -1.94
C LYS A 145 -3.58 -35.16 -2.32
N ASP A 146 -3.53 -36.41 -1.87
CA ASP A 146 -4.48 -37.47 -2.25
C ASP A 146 -4.67 -37.58 -3.78
N GLU A 147 -3.54 -37.56 -4.51
CA GLU A 147 -3.45 -37.63 -5.98
C GLU A 147 -4.11 -36.46 -6.74
N LYS A 148 -4.59 -35.43 -6.03
CA LYS A 148 -5.20 -34.23 -6.61
C LYS A 148 -4.29 -33.03 -6.45
N THR A 149 -4.18 -32.22 -7.50
CA THR A 149 -3.44 -30.95 -7.47
C THR A 149 -4.40 -29.79 -7.19
N PRO A 150 -3.92 -28.66 -6.62
CA PRO A 150 -4.75 -27.47 -6.44
C PRO A 150 -5.34 -26.95 -7.76
N LEU A 151 -4.61 -27.07 -8.87
CA LEU A 151 -5.09 -26.70 -10.20
C LEU A 151 -6.23 -27.62 -10.66
N GLY A 152 -6.09 -28.93 -10.42
CA GLY A 152 -7.16 -29.88 -10.72
C GLY A 152 -8.42 -29.62 -9.91
N VAL A 153 -8.27 -29.25 -8.63
CA VAL A 153 -9.41 -28.83 -7.78
C VAL A 153 -10.01 -27.52 -8.27
N LEU A 154 -9.18 -26.52 -8.63
CA LEU A 154 -9.66 -25.25 -9.20
C LEU A 154 -10.47 -25.47 -10.48
N ALA A 155 -10.02 -26.36 -11.37
CA ALA A 155 -10.74 -26.71 -12.58
C ALA A 155 -12.12 -27.33 -12.29
N GLY A 156 -12.30 -27.98 -11.14
CA GLY A 156 -13.60 -28.49 -10.69
C GLY A 156 -14.63 -27.41 -10.37
N PHE A 157 -14.21 -26.16 -10.13
CA PHE A 157 -15.11 -25.02 -9.97
C PHE A 157 -15.55 -24.40 -11.30
N GLN A 158 -15.06 -24.89 -12.44
CA GLN A 158 -15.49 -24.40 -13.75
C GLN A 158 -16.90 -24.93 -14.08
N ARG A 159 -17.78 -24.00 -14.44
CA ARG A 159 -19.18 -24.26 -14.81
C ARG A 159 -19.32 -24.50 -16.31
N GLU A 160 -20.50 -24.95 -16.73
CA GLU A 160 -20.83 -25.19 -18.15
C GLU A 160 -20.72 -23.93 -19.02
N ASP A 161 -21.00 -22.74 -18.45
CA ASP A 161 -20.85 -21.45 -19.13
C ASP A 161 -19.38 -20.95 -19.16
N GLY A 162 -18.45 -21.74 -18.61
CA GLY A 162 -17.03 -21.43 -18.52
C GLY A 162 -16.64 -20.53 -17.35
N SER A 163 -17.61 -19.96 -16.61
CA SER A 163 -17.32 -19.18 -15.41
C SER A 163 -16.84 -20.09 -14.28
N VAL A 164 -16.04 -19.55 -13.37
CA VAL A 164 -15.50 -20.26 -12.22
C VAL A 164 -16.20 -19.77 -10.95
N GLY A 165 -16.64 -20.68 -10.09
CA GLY A 165 -17.26 -20.35 -8.80
C GLY A 165 -18.28 -21.40 -8.34
N ALA A 166 -18.75 -21.26 -7.09
CA ALA A 166 -19.77 -22.15 -6.53
C ALA A 166 -21.13 -22.03 -7.25
N ASP A 167 -22.00 -23.00 -7.02
CA ASP A 167 -23.31 -23.08 -7.69
C ASP A 167 -24.31 -21.98 -7.29
N ASP A 168 -24.24 -21.55 -6.04
CA ASP A 168 -25.09 -20.53 -5.43
C ASP A 168 -24.48 -19.12 -5.45
N GLU A 169 -23.31 -18.97 -6.08
CA GLU A 169 -22.57 -17.71 -6.19
C GLU A 169 -23.29 -16.70 -7.12
N THR A 170 -23.24 -15.41 -6.79
CA THR A 170 -23.79 -14.36 -7.68
C THR A 170 -22.99 -14.23 -8.98
N VAL A 171 -23.58 -13.61 -10.02
CA VAL A 171 -22.88 -13.36 -11.29
C VAL A 171 -21.66 -12.48 -11.06
N GLU A 172 -21.80 -11.44 -10.24
CA GLU A 172 -20.71 -10.51 -9.90
C GLU A 172 -19.55 -11.26 -9.26
N ASN A 173 -19.83 -12.09 -8.26
CA ASN A 173 -18.80 -12.86 -7.58
C ASN A 173 -18.12 -13.87 -8.53
N ARG A 174 -18.88 -14.53 -9.41
CA ARG A 174 -18.29 -15.41 -10.44
C ARG A 174 -17.39 -14.66 -11.42
N ILE A 175 -17.68 -13.40 -11.75
CA ILE A 175 -16.77 -12.57 -12.58
C ILE A 175 -15.42 -12.41 -11.86
N TRP A 176 -15.44 -12.14 -10.55
CA TRP A 176 -14.23 -11.97 -9.75
C TRP A 176 -13.44 -13.27 -9.61
N ALA A 177 -14.12 -14.38 -9.27
CA ALA A 177 -13.50 -15.70 -9.19
C ALA A 177 -12.86 -16.09 -10.53
N THR A 178 -13.57 -15.87 -11.63
CA THR A 178 -13.06 -16.15 -12.99
C THR A 178 -11.85 -15.28 -13.31
N ALA A 179 -11.87 -13.98 -12.96
CA ALA A 179 -10.75 -13.07 -13.18
C ALA A 179 -9.48 -13.48 -12.42
N TYR A 180 -9.60 -14.15 -11.27
CA TYR A 180 -8.47 -14.70 -10.52
C TYR A 180 -8.04 -16.08 -11.05
N ALA A 181 -9.01 -16.90 -11.44
CA ALA A 181 -8.76 -18.26 -11.92
C ALA A 181 -8.01 -18.30 -13.26
N ILE A 182 -8.25 -17.34 -14.16
CA ILE A 182 -7.56 -17.28 -15.46
C ILE A 182 -6.03 -17.17 -15.29
N PRO A 183 -5.46 -16.16 -14.61
CA PRO A 183 -4.01 -16.09 -14.42
C PRO A 183 -3.47 -17.26 -13.59
N ALA A 184 -4.24 -17.77 -12.62
CA ALA A 184 -3.86 -18.95 -11.86
C ALA A 184 -3.69 -20.20 -12.74
N ALA A 185 -4.66 -20.48 -13.63
CA ALA A 185 -4.62 -21.59 -14.56
C ALA A 185 -3.51 -21.46 -15.60
N LEU A 186 -3.12 -20.23 -15.95
CA LEU A 186 -1.99 -19.94 -16.84
C LEU A 186 -0.63 -19.98 -16.13
N GLY A 187 -0.59 -20.22 -14.81
CA GLY A 187 0.65 -20.19 -14.03
C GLY A 187 1.30 -18.81 -13.98
N LYS A 188 0.48 -17.73 -14.00
CA LYS A 188 0.95 -16.35 -14.03
C LYS A 188 0.64 -15.65 -12.71
N PRO A 189 1.64 -15.39 -11.85
CA PRO A 189 1.45 -14.45 -10.75
C PRO A 189 1.18 -13.05 -11.29
N TRP A 190 0.60 -12.16 -10.48
CA TRP A 190 0.30 -10.80 -10.92
C TRP A 190 1.54 -10.05 -11.43
N GLY A 191 2.72 -10.29 -10.86
CA GLY A 191 3.98 -9.73 -11.36
C GLY A 191 4.26 -10.00 -12.86
N ASP A 192 3.77 -11.12 -13.39
CA ASP A 192 3.90 -11.52 -14.80
C ASP A 192 2.71 -11.05 -15.66
N VAL A 193 1.56 -10.80 -15.04
CA VAL A 193 0.38 -10.22 -15.71
C VAL A 193 0.57 -8.73 -15.97
N LEU A 194 1.17 -8.00 -15.02
CA LEU A 194 1.38 -6.57 -15.13
C LEU A 194 2.54 -6.25 -16.09
N THR A 195 2.36 -5.26 -16.97
CA THR A 195 3.44 -4.69 -17.78
C THR A 195 4.38 -3.86 -16.91
N SER A 196 5.69 -3.98 -17.14
CA SER A 196 6.70 -3.13 -16.49
C SER A 196 6.88 -1.81 -17.25
N PHE A 197 7.13 -0.74 -16.50
CA PHE A 197 7.45 0.58 -17.02
C PHE A 197 8.66 1.15 -16.28
N ASP A 198 9.41 2.01 -16.95
CA ASP A 198 10.43 2.81 -16.31
C ASP A 198 9.79 3.89 -15.43
N ILE A 199 10.58 4.41 -14.47
CA ILE A 199 10.18 5.53 -13.63
C ILE A 199 9.67 6.66 -14.56
N PRO A 200 8.43 7.14 -14.36
CA PRO A 200 7.91 8.24 -15.16
C PRO A 200 8.87 9.43 -15.08
N ALA A 201 9.18 10.04 -16.23
CA ALA A 201 10.14 11.14 -16.39
C ALA A 201 9.75 12.47 -15.67
N VAL A 202 8.93 12.41 -14.62
CA VAL A 202 8.38 13.55 -13.87
C VAL A 202 8.83 13.55 -12.40
N VAL A 203 9.59 12.54 -11.95
CA VAL A 203 10.12 12.49 -10.56
C VAL A 203 11.53 13.10 -10.43
N GLU A 204 12.22 13.38 -11.55
CA GLU A 204 13.60 13.88 -11.55
C GLU A 204 13.77 15.41 -11.52
N GLU A 205 12.72 16.23 -11.36
CA GLU A 205 12.92 17.68 -11.33
C GLU A 205 13.46 18.24 -9.99
N LYS A 206 13.63 17.39 -8.96
CA LYS A 206 14.26 17.81 -7.69
C LYS A 206 15.58 17.14 -7.34
N ALA A 207 15.98 16.07 -8.03
CA ALA A 207 17.25 15.39 -7.73
C ALA A 207 18.44 15.95 -8.53
N THR A 208 18.19 16.48 -9.73
CA THR A 208 19.26 17.00 -10.62
C THR A 208 19.68 18.45 -10.32
N ALA A 209 18.92 19.19 -9.51
CA ALA A 209 19.29 20.56 -9.12
C ALA A 209 20.39 20.64 -8.04
N VAL A 210 20.77 19.52 -7.41
CA VAL A 210 21.72 19.51 -6.28
C VAL A 210 23.13 19.03 -6.69
N GLU A 211 23.27 18.37 -7.84
CA GLU A 211 24.58 17.83 -8.28
C GLU A 211 25.42 18.78 -9.15
N ALA A 212 24.90 19.94 -9.55
CA ALA A 212 25.58 20.88 -10.43
C ALA A 212 26.29 22.05 -9.73
N ILE A 213 26.62 21.96 -8.43
CA ILE A 213 27.35 23.05 -7.75
C ILE A 213 28.51 22.51 -6.91
N LYS A 214 29.72 22.56 -7.50
CA LYS A 214 31.01 22.72 -6.83
C LYS A 214 31.90 23.64 -7.68
N PRO A 215 32.87 24.35 -7.06
CA PRO A 215 32.72 25.78 -6.78
C PRO A 215 33.46 26.63 -7.82
N VAL A 216 32.83 27.71 -8.27
CA VAL A 216 33.57 28.87 -8.80
C VAL A 216 33.37 29.99 -7.81
N GLU A 217 34.42 30.17 -7.03
CA GLU A 217 34.65 31.29 -6.16
C GLU A 217 35.01 32.50 -7.04
N GLU A 218 34.01 33.27 -7.48
CA GLU A 218 34.21 34.64 -7.95
C GLU A 218 32.92 35.47 -7.89
N GLU A 219 32.85 36.29 -6.84
CA GLU A 219 32.33 37.66 -6.79
C GLU A 219 31.09 38.03 -7.63
N LEU A 220 29.88 37.80 -7.08
CA LEU A 220 28.67 38.53 -7.46
C LEU A 220 27.90 38.96 -6.21
N THR A 221 27.83 40.28 -6.02
CA THR A 221 27.12 40.96 -4.94
C THR A 221 25.60 40.79 -5.09
N ALA A 222 25.00 40.00 -4.22
CA ALA A 222 23.54 39.84 -4.15
C ALA A 222 22.84 41.12 -3.64
N PRO A 223 21.62 41.43 -4.10
CA PRO A 223 20.88 42.60 -3.62
C PRO A 223 20.40 42.36 -2.18
N LYS A 224 20.87 43.19 -1.25
CA LYS A 224 20.58 43.21 0.21
C LYS A 224 19.10 43.12 0.65
N ALA A 225 18.14 43.23 -0.27
CA ALA A 225 16.71 43.23 0.05
C ALA A 225 16.12 41.83 0.27
N ALA A 226 16.62 40.80 -0.44
CA ALA A 226 16.06 39.44 -0.36
C ALA A 226 16.49 38.68 0.92
N THR A 227 17.66 39.00 1.48
CA THR A 227 18.16 38.41 2.73
C THR A 227 17.43 38.93 3.96
N ALA A 228 17.08 40.23 3.99
CA ALA A 228 16.39 40.83 5.12
C ALA A 228 14.95 40.32 5.28
N GLU A 229 14.24 40.08 4.17
CA GLU A 229 12.87 39.55 4.20
C GLU A 229 12.85 38.08 4.63
N TYR A 230 13.83 37.29 4.17
CA TYR A 230 14.02 35.91 4.60
C TYR A 230 14.34 35.80 6.10
N GLU A 231 15.27 36.60 6.61
CA GLU A 231 15.63 36.61 8.05
C GLU A 231 14.42 37.05 8.90
N ARG A 232 13.66 38.05 8.45
CA ARG A 232 12.43 38.48 9.12
C ARG A 232 11.37 37.39 9.18
N LEU A 233 11.12 36.70 8.07
CA LEU A 233 10.17 35.59 8.01
C LEU A 233 10.61 34.40 8.87
N SER A 234 11.91 34.07 8.88
CA SER A 234 12.45 32.98 9.70
C SER A 234 12.31 33.27 11.22
N THR A 235 12.47 34.54 11.61
CA THR A 235 12.29 34.99 12.99
C THR A 235 10.82 34.91 13.42
N GLN A 236 9.89 35.35 12.55
CA GLN A 236 8.45 35.26 12.82
C GLN A 236 7.97 33.81 12.95
N ILE A 237 8.45 32.90 12.10
CA ILE A 237 8.11 31.47 12.18
C ILE A 237 8.63 30.85 13.50
N THR A 238 9.82 31.24 13.94
CA THR A 238 10.39 30.75 15.19
C THR A 238 9.59 31.22 16.39
N GLN A 239 9.15 32.48 16.38
CA GLN A 239 8.33 33.06 17.46
C GLN A 239 6.94 32.42 17.53
N LEU A 240 6.27 32.24 16.39
CA LEU A 240 4.97 31.54 16.30
C LEU A 240 5.06 30.11 16.83
N ARG A 241 6.15 29.39 16.58
CA ARG A 241 6.35 28.03 17.12
C ARG A 241 6.46 28.02 18.65
N SER A 242 7.09 29.04 19.23
CA SER A 242 7.17 29.20 20.69
C SER A 242 5.80 29.48 21.31
N GLU A 243 5.02 30.38 20.70
CA GLU A 243 3.68 30.73 21.17
C GLU A 243 2.70 29.54 21.10
N VAL A 244 2.78 28.72 20.04
CA VAL A 244 2.00 27.46 19.93
C VAL A 244 2.41 26.45 20.99
N ALA A 245 3.70 26.34 21.33
CA ALA A 245 4.17 25.45 22.38
C ALA A 245 3.68 25.89 23.76
N GLU A 246 3.68 27.20 24.05
CA GLU A 246 3.15 27.76 25.30
C GLU A 246 1.63 27.57 25.41
N LEU A 247 0.89 27.79 24.32
CA LEU A 247 -0.56 27.55 24.27
C LEU A 247 -0.89 26.07 24.51
N LYS A 248 -0.13 25.15 23.92
CA LYS A 248 -0.32 23.72 24.14
C LYS A 248 -0.10 23.34 25.61
N ASN A 249 0.94 23.88 26.22
CA ASN A 249 1.26 23.63 27.63
C ASN A 249 0.22 24.26 28.58
N SER A 250 -0.34 25.43 28.22
CA SER A 250 -1.43 26.07 28.95
C SER A 250 -2.75 25.30 28.84
N ILE A 251 -3.01 24.61 27.72
CA ILE A 251 -4.18 23.76 27.54
C ILE A 251 -4.03 22.48 28.37
N GLU A 252 -2.86 21.85 28.36
CA GLU A 252 -2.58 20.63 29.13
C GLU A 252 -2.62 20.87 30.65
N THR A 253 -2.33 22.09 31.12
CA THR A 253 -2.36 22.45 32.55
C THR A 253 -3.74 22.91 33.07
N GLN A 254 -4.68 23.24 32.17
CA GLN A 254 -6.03 23.71 32.55
C GLN A 254 -7.12 22.63 32.46
N VAL A 255 -6.81 21.44 31.95
CA VAL A 255 -7.73 20.29 31.96
C VAL A 255 -7.44 19.43 33.19
N PRO A 256 -8.35 19.32 34.18
CA PRO A 256 -8.16 18.38 35.27
C PRO A 256 -8.21 16.95 34.73
N GLN A 257 -7.24 16.11 35.10
CA GLN A 257 -7.31 14.67 34.91
C GLN A 257 -8.53 14.12 35.67
N GLN A 258 -9.64 13.89 34.96
CA GLN A 258 -10.72 13.03 35.45
C GLN A 258 -10.54 11.63 34.86
N GLU A 259 -9.83 10.78 35.59
CA GLU A 259 -10.11 9.36 35.58
C GLU A 259 -11.51 9.14 36.17
N SER A 260 -12.46 8.63 35.38
CA SER A 260 -13.51 7.77 35.94
C SER A 260 -14.12 6.84 34.90
N VAL A 261 -14.18 5.57 35.30
CA VAL A 261 -14.76 4.41 34.65
C VAL A 261 -16.29 4.49 34.68
N VAL A 262 -17.02 4.46 33.55
CA VAL A 262 -18.42 3.97 33.47
C VAL A 262 -18.75 3.41 32.07
N LYS A 263 -19.36 2.20 32.03
CA LYS A 263 -19.92 1.48 30.86
C LYS A 263 -21.16 2.18 30.23
N PRO A 264 -21.57 1.84 28.99
CA PRO A 264 -22.38 2.72 28.16
C PRO A 264 -23.88 2.64 28.45
N LYS A 265 -24.58 3.79 28.41
CA LYS A 265 -26.03 3.87 28.14
C LYS A 265 -26.39 5.18 27.43
N ASN A 266 -27.18 5.00 26.38
CA ASN A 266 -27.71 5.92 25.36
C ASN A 266 -28.31 7.27 25.82
N LEU A 267 -28.40 8.19 24.83
CA LEU A 267 -29.11 9.48 24.74
C LEU A 267 -28.44 10.63 25.53
N VAL A 268 -28.04 11.79 24.97
CA VAL A 268 -28.70 12.64 23.97
C VAL A 268 -27.62 13.40 23.17
N ALA A 269 -27.66 13.25 21.84
CA ALA A 269 -26.98 14.14 20.91
C ALA A 269 -27.84 15.41 20.73
N SER A 270 -27.25 16.58 20.98
CA SER A 270 -27.68 17.92 20.50
C SER A 270 -27.24 18.94 21.54
N LEU A 271 -26.13 19.66 21.26
CA LEU A 271 -25.87 21.08 21.61
C LEU A 271 -24.38 21.43 21.67
N ALA A 272 -23.46 20.46 21.73
CA ALA A 272 -22.02 20.75 21.83
C ALA A 272 -21.29 20.90 20.47
N TYR A 273 -21.88 20.46 19.36
CA TYR A 273 -21.20 20.47 18.04
C TYR A 273 -21.22 21.83 17.33
N THR A 274 -22.16 22.72 17.68
CA THR A 274 -22.42 23.96 16.93
C THR A 274 -21.57 25.16 17.37
N ALA A 275 -20.97 25.14 18.56
CA ALA A 275 -20.26 26.30 19.11
C ALA A 275 -18.76 26.35 18.79
N ILE A 276 -18.13 25.21 18.46
CA ILE A 276 -16.66 25.11 18.32
C ILE A 276 -16.23 24.90 16.85
N VAL A 277 -17.05 24.26 16.02
CA VAL A 277 -16.65 23.84 14.66
C VAL A 277 -16.88 24.92 13.60
N GLN A 278 -17.91 25.76 13.74
CA GLN A 278 -18.27 26.81 12.78
C GLN A 278 -17.22 27.92 12.58
N PRO A 279 -16.52 28.42 13.63
CA PRO A 279 -15.47 29.42 13.47
C PRO A 279 -14.25 28.88 12.71
N ILE A 280 -13.94 27.59 12.87
CA ILE A 280 -12.78 26.94 12.26
C ILE A 280 -13.00 26.75 10.75
N VAL A 281 -14.18 26.28 10.35
CA VAL A 281 -14.53 26.13 8.92
C VAL A 281 -14.54 27.49 8.20
N SER A 282 -14.97 28.56 8.87
CA SER A 282 -15.00 29.91 8.30
C SER A 282 -13.59 30.50 8.11
N ALA A 283 -12.64 30.19 9.01
CA ALA A 283 -11.25 30.62 8.88
C ALA A 283 -10.52 29.92 7.72
N PHE A 284 -10.77 28.62 7.52
CA PHE A 284 -10.19 27.86 6.39
C PHE A 284 -10.71 28.35 5.03
N THR A 285 -11.99 28.73 4.95
CA THR A 285 -12.59 29.21 3.69
C THR A 285 -12.05 30.58 3.27
N LEU A 286 -11.67 31.43 4.24
CA LEU A 286 -11.09 32.74 3.99
C LEU A 286 -9.63 32.65 3.53
N ILE A 287 -8.85 31.72 4.10
CA ILE A 287 -7.47 31.43 3.70
C ILE A 287 -7.42 30.84 2.28
N TRP A 288 -8.35 29.93 1.95
CA TRP A 288 -8.45 29.34 0.60
C TRP A 288 -8.73 30.37 -0.50
N LYS A 289 -9.54 31.40 -0.23
CA LYS A 289 -9.84 32.49 -1.19
C LYS A 289 -8.68 33.46 -1.40
N LEU A 290 -7.74 33.56 -0.46
CA LEU A 290 -6.56 34.41 -0.57
C LEU A 290 -5.41 33.76 -1.34
N ILE A 291 -5.42 32.42 -1.48
CA ILE A 291 -4.40 31.63 -2.20
C ILE A 291 -4.73 31.51 -3.71
N GLN A 292 -5.94 31.85 -4.13
CA GLN A 292 -6.44 31.72 -5.52
C GLN A 292 -6.40 33.06 -6.31
N LYS A 293 -5.67 34.07 -5.85
CA LYS A 293 -5.36 35.31 -6.57
C LYS A 293 -3.85 35.46 -6.71
#